data_AF-R6SYQ2-F1
#
_entry.id   AF-R6SYQ2-F1
#
_cell.length_a   1.000
_cell.length_b   1.000
_cell.length_c   1.000
_cell.angle_alpha   90.00
_cell.angle_beta   90.00
_cell.angle_gamma   90.00
#
_symmetry.space_group_name_H-M   'P 1'
#
loop_
_entity.id
_entity.type
_entity.pdbx_description
1 polymer ?
#
loop_
_entity_poly.entity_id
_entity_poly.type
_entity_poly.pdbx_seq_one_letter_code
_entity_poly.pdbx_strand_id
1 'polypeptide(L)'
;MKKLVLILSALFLMVVFCSCQFFGNKEQETTGSADTTAQTGSGTAATTDTEEETTMPRLDYFGEDMDRYLSIDREDYATIEVTVSDEFVIGDDDVEDYINSLRLKNKTADTGAVGVTDQPIALGDVVHFYYRGTIDGEAFEGGSYLPEKYDTPAELEIGSGRFIPGFEDAMIGIVPNTTSEDRMTSIKVTFPANYNKKLGGKEATFELYVVSVDKYILPAYDDSFITGTLKYEAKKKVYEDGELKAEFESEIRKQLVENIEDDLKNAKISAVWEKLYTFCTVKEIPQIEYDYYYKQYMDQFEQAYAYYNQQSVAYYGYKKYENFDVFAVEYMGLEEGDDWRTEFDKRCREAVMQNLLFHTIARKEGMEQVSDEEYRAELKYYADMYSIYGYTEEDIEKLMGKSQLRESALYSKIADYLLGNTTVTFTKLTAS
;
A
#
# COMPACT_ATOMS: atom_id res chain seq x y z
N MET A 1 25.45 7.91 4.53
CA MET A 1 25.54 7.41 3.15
C MET A 1 24.57 6.26 2.87
N LYS A 2 24.60 5.12 3.59
CA LYS A 2 23.70 3.97 3.33
C LYS A 2 22.19 4.23 3.51
N LYS A 3 21.79 5.06 4.49
CA LYS A 3 20.39 5.52 4.65
C LYS A 3 19.98 6.58 3.61
N LEU A 4 20.94 7.35 3.09
CA LEU A 4 20.68 8.46 2.16
C LEU A 4 20.26 7.95 0.77
N VAL A 5 20.86 6.85 0.30
CA VAL A 5 20.59 6.23 -1.02
C VAL A 5 19.23 5.50 -1.08
N LEU A 6 18.85 4.83 0.01
CA LEU A 6 17.55 4.16 0.16
C LEU A 6 16.36 5.13 0.18
N ILE A 7 16.59 6.35 0.64
CA ILE A 7 15.55 7.36 0.80
C ILE A 7 15.49 8.25 -0.44
N LEU A 8 16.64 8.59 -1.06
CA LEU A 8 16.68 9.20 -2.40
C LEU A 8 15.88 8.40 -3.43
N SER A 9 16.00 7.07 -3.42
CA SER A 9 15.25 6.19 -4.32
C SER A 9 13.75 6.11 -4.01
N ALA A 10 13.31 6.30 -2.76
CA ALA A 10 11.90 6.35 -2.36
C ALA A 10 11.26 7.74 -2.56
N LEU A 11 12.01 8.81 -2.33
CA LEU A 11 11.62 10.21 -2.57
C LEU A 11 11.36 10.46 -4.05
N PHE A 12 12.26 9.96 -4.91
CA PHE A 12 12.10 10.04 -6.35
C PHE A 12 11.03 9.09 -6.89
N LEU A 13 10.79 7.96 -6.20
CA LEU A 13 9.69 7.05 -6.51
C LEU A 13 8.37 7.84 -6.53
N MET A 14 8.03 8.60 -5.48
CA MET A 14 6.72 9.28 -5.42
C MET A 14 6.56 10.49 -6.34
N VAL A 15 7.61 11.29 -6.54
CA VAL A 15 7.57 12.48 -7.42
C VAL A 15 7.29 12.10 -8.88
N VAL A 16 7.69 10.88 -9.26
CA VAL A 16 7.48 10.33 -10.60
C VAL A 16 6.29 9.35 -10.65
N PHE A 17 5.90 8.72 -9.53
CA PHE A 17 4.83 7.70 -9.45
C PHE A 17 3.42 8.23 -9.25
N CYS A 18 3.16 9.52 -9.45
CA CYS A 18 1.81 10.07 -9.36
C CYS A 18 0.81 9.51 -10.42
N SER A 19 1.13 8.40 -11.11
CA SER A 19 0.23 7.61 -11.98
C SER A 19 0.33 6.08 -11.85
N CYS A 20 1.10 5.47 -10.95
CA CYS A 20 1.20 3.99 -10.91
C CYS A 20 1.27 3.42 -9.50
N GLN A 21 0.14 3.38 -8.78
CA GLN A 21 -0.03 2.47 -7.64
C GLN A 21 -0.29 1.05 -8.15
N PHE A 22 0.79 0.30 -8.35
CA PHE A 22 0.79 -1.16 -8.39
C PHE A 22 2.09 -1.66 -7.73
N PHE A 23 2.19 -1.50 -6.42
CA PHE A 23 3.13 -2.29 -5.61
C PHE A 23 2.50 -2.61 -4.27
N GLY A 24 2.13 -3.88 -4.12
CA GLY A 24 1.57 -4.44 -2.90
C GLY A 24 2.56 -4.29 -1.74
N ASN A 25 2.05 -3.72 -0.64
CA ASN A 25 2.74 -3.60 0.62
C ASN A 25 3.03 -5.01 1.17
N LYS A 26 4.29 -5.35 1.42
CA LYS A 26 4.66 -6.44 2.34
C LYS A 26 5.36 -5.84 3.53
N GLU A 27 4.68 -5.92 4.67
CA GLU A 27 5.19 -5.58 5.98
C GLU A 27 6.50 -6.32 6.25
N GLN A 28 7.51 -5.58 6.68
CA GLN A 28 8.78 -6.12 7.12
C GLN A 28 8.75 -6.21 8.65
N GLU A 29 8.68 -7.44 9.17
CA GLU A 29 8.75 -7.72 10.60
C GLU A 29 10.05 -7.15 11.19
N THR A 30 9.88 -6.33 12.24
CA THR A 30 10.98 -5.75 13.01
C THR A 30 11.25 -6.62 14.24
N THR A 31 12.45 -7.20 14.32
CA THR A 31 13.02 -7.61 15.61
C THR A 31 14.24 -6.75 15.89
N GLY A 32 14.10 -5.87 16.88
CA GLY A 32 15.16 -4.98 17.32
C GLY A 32 16.26 -5.68 18.12
N SER A 33 17.45 -5.11 18.06
CA SER A 33 18.27 -4.90 19.25
C SER A 33 19.24 -3.76 18.96
N ALA A 34 19.07 -2.66 19.68
CA ALA A 34 20.05 -1.60 19.76
C ALA A 34 21.28 -2.10 20.51
N ASP A 35 22.47 -1.76 20.05
CA ASP A 35 23.52 -1.40 20.99
C ASP A 35 24.38 -0.26 20.45
N THR A 36 24.57 0.71 21.34
CA THR A 36 25.18 2.01 21.11
C THR A 36 26.65 1.94 21.50
N THR A 37 27.55 2.39 20.63
CA THR A 37 28.81 2.98 21.10
C THR A 37 29.25 4.08 20.14
N ALA A 38 29.20 5.31 20.64
CA ALA A 38 29.79 6.47 20.02
C ALA A 38 31.32 6.42 20.17
N GLN A 39 32.04 6.75 19.10
CA GLN A 39 33.40 7.24 19.25
C GLN A 39 33.67 8.40 18.29
N THR A 40 33.89 9.55 18.91
CA THR A 40 34.32 10.83 18.38
C THR A 40 35.68 10.74 17.68
N GLY A 41 35.78 11.34 16.49
CA GLY A 41 37.04 11.53 15.77
C GLY A 41 36.97 12.76 14.87
N SER A 42 37.40 13.89 15.42
CA SER A 42 37.60 15.18 14.75
C SER A 42 38.63 15.07 13.61
N GLY A 43 38.31 15.62 12.44
CA GLY A 43 39.23 15.74 11.32
C GLY A 43 38.74 16.77 10.30
N THR A 44 39.09 18.03 10.52
CA THR A 44 38.94 19.14 9.58
C THR A 44 39.72 18.89 8.29
N ALA A 45 39.05 18.91 7.15
CA ALA A 45 39.67 19.25 5.87
C ALA A 45 38.61 19.91 4.98
N ALA A 46 38.84 21.18 4.70
CA ALA A 46 38.11 21.94 3.70
C ALA A 46 38.58 21.51 2.31
N THR A 47 37.65 21.11 1.45
CA THR A 47 37.79 21.21 0.00
C THR A 47 36.46 21.70 -0.56
N THR A 48 36.49 22.95 -0.99
CA THR A 48 35.56 23.53 -1.97
C THR A 48 35.68 22.73 -3.25
N ASP A 49 34.71 21.85 -3.50
CA ASP A 49 34.41 21.37 -4.85
C ASP A 49 33.00 21.85 -5.18
N THR A 50 32.94 22.79 -6.12
CA THR A 50 31.70 23.15 -6.79
C THR A 50 31.44 22.02 -7.77
N GLU A 51 30.73 20.98 -7.33
CA GLU A 51 30.20 19.99 -8.24
C GLU A 51 29.13 20.69 -9.09
N GLU A 52 29.45 20.95 -10.36
CA GLU A 52 28.43 21.20 -11.37
C GLU A 52 27.54 19.96 -11.39
N GLU A 53 26.40 20.04 -10.72
CA GLU A 53 25.36 19.05 -10.73
C GLU A 53 24.86 18.95 -12.18
N THR A 54 25.36 17.95 -12.91
CA THR A 54 24.97 17.65 -14.29
C THR A 54 23.57 17.07 -14.27
N THR A 55 22.59 17.94 -14.04
CA THR A 55 21.17 17.62 -14.15
C THR A 55 20.90 17.20 -15.59
N MET A 56 20.29 16.03 -15.76
CA MET A 56 19.85 15.57 -17.08
C MET A 56 18.91 16.60 -17.69
N PRO A 57 19.07 16.94 -18.98
CA PRO A 57 18.21 17.92 -19.62
C PRO A 57 16.76 17.42 -19.66
N ARG A 58 15.82 18.35 -19.46
CA ARG A 58 14.36 18.12 -19.44
C ARG A 58 13.69 18.93 -20.55
N LEU A 59 12.48 18.55 -20.93
CA LEU A 59 11.66 19.39 -21.79
C LEU A 59 11.34 20.73 -21.08
N ASP A 60 11.42 21.85 -21.82
CA ASP A 60 10.97 23.14 -21.31
C ASP A 60 9.44 23.25 -21.46
N TYR A 61 8.72 22.67 -20.50
CA TYR A 61 7.25 22.64 -20.48
C TYR A 61 6.61 24.04 -20.55
N PHE A 62 7.29 25.10 -20.10
CA PHE A 62 6.78 26.47 -20.08
C PHE A 62 7.14 27.25 -21.35
N GLY A 63 8.28 26.94 -21.96
CA GLY A 63 8.73 27.58 -23.20
C GLY A 63 8.19 26.93 -24.48
N GLU A 64 7.88 25.63 -24.44
CA GLU A 64 7.39 24.89 -25.60
C GLU A 64 5.85 24.84 -25.69
N ASP A 65 5.35 24.73 -26.92
CA ASP A 65 3.92 24.52 -27.18
C ASP A 65 3.55 23.04 -26.94
N MET A 66 2.83 22.75 -25.85
CA MET A 66 2.43 21.38 -25.49
C MET A 66 1.49 20.76 -26.52
N ASP A 67 0.71 21.57 -27.25
CA ASP A 67 -0.16 21.09 -28.32
C ASP A 67 0.63 20.44 -29.47
N ARG A 68 1.96 20.65 -29.54
CA ARG A 68 2.86 19.91 -30.45
C ARG A 68 2.92 18.42 -30.12
N TYR A 69 2.95 18.07 -28.85
CA TYR A 69 3.20 16.71 -28.36
C TYR A 69 1.92 15.94 -28.08
N LEU A 70 0.94 16.62 -27.49
CA LEU A 70 -0.31 16.02 -27.07
C LEU A 70 -1.44 17.05 -27.18
N SER A 71 -2.64 16.61 -27.54
CA SER A 71 -3.84 17.45 -27.45
C SER A 71 -4.93 16.75 -26.65
N ILE A 72 -5.67 17.53 -25.89
CA ILE A 72 -6.89 17.14 -25.19
C ILE A 72 -7.90 18.28 -25.27
N ASP A 73 -9.17 17.94 -25.46
CA ASP A 73 -10.25 18.92 -25.49
C ASP A 73 -10.76 19.20 -24.08
N ARG A 74 -11.17 20.45 -23.83
CA ARG A 74 -11.63 20.87 -22.50
C ARG A 74 -12.82 20.06 -22.00
N GLU A 75 -13.68 19.64 -22.91
CA GLU A 75 -14.87 18.86 -22.61
C GLU A 75 -14.52 17.48 -22.00
N ASP A 76 -13.35 16.94 -22.31
CA ASP A 76 -12.90 15.62 -21.84
C ASP A 76 -12.40 15.61 -20.39
N TYR A 77 -12.06 16.78 -19.84
CA TYR A 77 -11.56 16.92 -18.46
C TYR A 77 -12.37 17.89 -17.59
N ALA A 78 -13.35 18.60 -18.16
CA ALA A 78 -14.23 19.50 -17.41
C ALA A 78 -15.31 18.75 -16.61
N THR A 79 -15.63 17.50 -16.97
CA THR A 79 -16.51 16.62 -16.20
C THR A 79 -16.06 15.18 -16.41
N ILE A 80 -15.51 14.57 -15.37
CA ILE A 80 -14.90 13.24 -15.46
C ILE A 80 -15.73 12.28 -14.61
N GLU A 81 -16.11 11.15 -15.19
CA GLU A 81 -16.73 10.06 -14.45
C GLU A 81 -15.74 8.91 -14.35
N VAL A 82 -15.41 8.54 -13.11
CA VAL A 82 -14.50 7.44 -12.81
C VAL A 82 -15.16 6.44 -11.86
N THR A 83 -14.67 5.21 -11.91
CA THR A 83 -15.08 4.15 -11.00
C THR A 83 -13.87 3.74 -10.17
N VAL A 84 -14.06 3.66 -8.86
CA VAL A 84 -13.05 3.25 -7.88
C VAL A 84 -13.58 2.02 -7.13
N SER A 85 -12.67 1.21 -6.61
CA SER A 85 -13.00 0.04 -5.77
C SER A 85 -13.85 0.44 -4.56
N ASP A 86 -14.86 -0.36 -4.21
CA ASP A 86 -15.68 -0.12 -3.02
C ASP A 86 -14.96 -0.46 -1.70
N GLU A 87 -13.73 -0.99 -1.75
CA GLU A 87 -12.88 -1.20 -0.56
C GLU A 87 -12.57 0.11 0.18
N PHE A 88 -12.71 1.26 -0.48
CA PHE A 88 -12.53 2.58 0.14
C PHE A 88 -13.82 3.12 0.79
N VAL A 89 -14.91 2.35 0.81
CA VAL A 89 -16.17 2.73 1.44
C VAL A 89 -16.27 2.06 2.81
N ILE A 90 -16.05 2.84 3.87
CA ILE A 90 -16.16 2.34 5.26
C ILE A 90 -17.64 2.08 5.60
N GLY A 91 -18.01 0.81 5.68
CA GLY A 91 -19.32 0.28 6.05
C GLY A 91 -19.47 0.02 7.55
N ASP A 92 -20.61 -0.54 7.95
CA ASP A 92 -20.87 -0.90 9.36
C ASP A 92 -19.98 -2.09 9.79
N ASP A 93 -19.74 -3.03 8.87
CA ASP A 93 -18.90 -4.20 9.09
C ASP A 93 -17.44 -3.79 9.44
N ASP A 94 -16.86 -2.79 8.76
CA ASP A 94 -15.51 -2.28 9.07
C ASP A 94 -15.41 -1.70 10.49
N VAL A 95 -16.47 -1.05 10.94
CA VAL A 95 -16.56 -0.50 12.30
C VAL A 95 -16.68 -1.63 13.31
N GLU A 96 -17.51 -2.64 13.04
CA GLU A 96 -17.65 -3.82 13.89
C GLU A 96 -16.32 -4.59 13.99
N ASP A 97 -15.62 -4.79 12.88
CA ASP A 97 -14.31 -5.44 12.82
C ASP A 97 -13.27 -4.66 13.64
N TYR A 98 -13.26 -3.34 13.52
CA TYR A 98 -12.38 -2.50 14.34
C TYR A 98 -12.70 -2.63 15.84
N ILE A 99 -13.98 -2.63 16.22
CA ILE A 99 -14.42 -2.85 17.61
C ILE A 99 -13.98 -4.23 18.10
N ASN A 100 -14.14 -5.26 17.27
CA ASN A 100 -13.70 -6.61 17.59
C ASN A 100 -12.18 -6.67 17.77
N SER A 101 -11.40 -5.97 16.95
CA SER A 101 -9.94 -5.86 17.12
C SER A 101 -9.55 -5.25 18.48
N LEU A 102 -10.33 -4.27 18.97
CA LEU A 102 -10.12 -3.67 20.28
C LEU A 102 -10.47 -4.64 21.41
N ARG A 103 -11.51 -5.47 21.23
CA ARG A 103 -11.89 -6.51 22.18
C ARG A 103 -10.84 -7.62 22.25
N LEU A 104 -10.30 -8.03 21.11
CA LEU A 104 -9.21 -9.01 21.01
C LEU A 104 -7.96 -8.55 21.76
N LYS A 105 -7.55 -7.28 21.58
CA LYS A 105 -6.43 -6.68 22.33
C LYS A 105 -6.61 -6.70 23.85
N ASN A 106 -7.85 -6.77 24.33
CA ASN A 106 -8.21 -6.75 25.76
C ASN A 106 -8.77 -8.09 26.26
N LYS A 107 -8.61 -9.18 25.49
CA LYS A 107 -9.08 -10.51 25.88
C LYS A 107 -8.30 -11.07 27.07
N THR A 108 -8.92 -11.96 27.82
CA THR A 108 -8.27 -12.70 28.92
C THR A 108 -8.35 -14.19 28.66
N ALA A 109 -7.30 -14.94 29.01
CA ALA A 109 -7.31 -16.40 28.88
C ALA A 109 -8.41 -17.00 29.76
N ASP A 110 -9.19 -17.95 29.21
CA ASP A 110 -10.10 -18.75 30.00
C ASP A 110 -9.30 -19.82 30.75
N THR A 111 -9.21 -19.66 32.07
CA THR A 111 -8.25 -20.41 32.88
C THR A 111 -8.61 -21.89 32.91
N GLY A 112 -7.76 -22.72 32.28
CA GLY A 112 -7.94 -24.17 32.21
C GLY A 112 -8.60 -24.66 30.91
N ALA A 113 -8.90 -23.77 29.97
CA ALA A 113 -9.47 -24.10 28.67
C ALA A 113 -8.41 -24.05 27.56
N VAL A 114 -7.31 -24.79 27.76
CA VAL A 114 -6.22 -24.98 26.80
C VAL A 114 -6.37 -26.36 26.17
N GLY A 115 -6.23 -26.47 24.85
CA GLY A 115 -6.33 -27.73 24.12
C GLY A 115 -7.75 -28.32 24.12
N VAL A 116 -8.78 -27.48 24.16
CA VAL A 116 -10.19 -27.91 24.15
C VAL A 116 -10.52 -28.55 22.80
N THR A 117 -11.34 -29.61 22.82
CA THR A 117 -11.71 -30.35 21.59
C THR A 117 -13.21 -30.52 21.40
N ASP A 118 -14.02 -30.24 22.41
CA ASP A 118 -15.46 -30.49 22.45
C ASP A 118 -16.32 -29.21 22.46
N GLN A 119 -15.69 -28.04 22.33
CA GLN A 119 -16.37 -26.75 22.23
C GLN A 119 -16.17 -26.14 20.84
N PRO A 120 -17.15 -25.38 20.34
CA PRO A 120 -17.01 -24.66 19.08
C PRO A 120 -15.96 -23.55 19.19
N ILE A 121 -15.25 -23.33 18.09
CA ILE A 121 -14.37 -22.16 17.90
C ILE A 121 -15.22 -20.88 17.98
N ALA A 122 -14.70 -19.88 18.69
CA ALA A 122 -15.27 -18.54 18.79
C ALA A 122 -14.22 -17.46 18.48
N LEU A 123 -14.68 -16.24 18.26
CA LEU A 123 -13.82 -15.07 18.07
C LEU A 123 -12.82 -14.92 19.23
N GLY A 124 -11.54 -14.73 18.89
CA GLY A 124 -10.40 -14.57 19.79
C GLY A 124 -9.82 -15.81 20.43
N ASP A 125 -10.43 -16.97 20.17
CA ASP A 125 -9.80 -18.25 20.45
C ASP A 125 -8.52 -18.43 19.61
N VAL A 126 -7.58 -19.22 20.13
CA VAL A 126 -6.40 -19.65 19.37
C VAL A 126 -6.60 -21.08 18.91
N VAL A 127 -6.63 -21.27 17.59
CA VAL A 127 -6.92 -22.55 16.94
C VAL A 127 -5.64 -23.20 16.48
N HIS A 128 -5.51 -24.50 16.79
CA HIS A 128 -4.43 -25.36 16.34
C HIS A 128 -4.95 -26.30 15.27
N PHE A 129 -4.52 -26.14 14.02
CA PHE A 129 -5.09 -26.88 12.90
C PHE A 129 -4.10 -27.12 11.75
N TYR A 130 -4.48 -28.04 10.86
CA TYR A 130 -3.85 -28.29 9.57
C TYR A 130 -4.85 -27.95 8.46
N TYR A 131 -4.36 -27.56 7.29
CA TYR A 131 -5.22 -27.21 6.17
C TYR A 131 -4.66 -27.61 4.81
N ARG A 132 -5.57 -27.87 3.87
CA ARG A 132 -5.28 -28.07 2.45
C ARG A 132 -6.06 -27.08 1.60
N GLY A 133 -5.37 -26.16 0.94
CA GLY A 133 -5.95 -25.19 0.02
C GLY A 133 -5.88 -25.67 -1.43
N THR A 134 -6.99 -25.52 -2.15
CA THR A 134 -7.10 -25.81 -3.58
C THR A 134 -7.87 -24.72 -4.31
N ILE A 135 -7.55 -24.52 -5.59
CA ILE A 135 -8.29 -23.67 -6.53
C ILE A 135 -8.63 -24.54 -7.73
N ASP A 136 -9.90 -24.59 -8.11
CA ASP A 136 -10.39 -25.48 -9.18
C ASP A 136 -10.01 -26.96 -8.99
N GLY A 137 -9.83 -27.38 -7.73
CA GLY A 137 -9.43 -28.74 -7.34
C GLY A 137 -7.91 -29.01 -7.39
N GLU A 138 -7.10 -28.02 -7.78
CA GLU A 138 -5.64 -28.13 -7.82
C GLU A 138 -5.00 -27.41 -6.61
N ALA A 139 -4.00 -28.05 -5.99
CA ALA A 139 -3.24 -27.43 -4.90
C ALA A 139 -2.34 -26.30 -5.44
N PHE A 140 -2.25 -25.20 -4.70
CA PHE A 140 -1.38 -24.07 -5.05
C PHE A 140 -0.25 -23.88 -4.03
N GLU A 141 0.82 -23.22 -4.45
CA GLU A 141 2.01 -23.00 -3.63
C GLU A 141 1.67 -22.18 -2.37
N GLY A 142 2.14 -22.63 -1.20
CA GLY A 142 1.85 -21.99 0.08
C GLY A 142 0.42 -22.20 0.59
N GLY A 143 -0.45 -22.87 -0.17
CA GLY A 143 -1.86 -23.06 0.19
C GLY A 143 -2.14 -24.22 1.15
N SER A 144 -1.13 -25.00 1.57
CA SER A 144 -1.35 -26.19 2.41
C SER A 144 -0.31 -26.31 3.53
N TYR A 145 -0.79 -26.67 4.72
CA TYR A 145 -0.01 -26.96 5.91
C TYR A 145 -0.54 -28.26 6.53
N LEU A 146 0.13 -29.37 6.24
CA LEU A 146 -0.37 -30.72 6.50
C LEU A 146 0.53 -31.53 7.45
N PRO A 147 -0.03 -32.49 8.22
CA PRO A 147 0.72 -33.23 9.24
C PRO A 147 1.82 -34.13 8.66
N GLU A 148 1.75 -34.51 7.38
CA GLU A 148 2.81 -35.30 6.72
C GLU A 148 4.08 -34.48 6.47
N LYS A 149 3.98 -33.14 6.50
CA LYS A 149 5.09 -32.21 6.27
C LYS A 149 5.49 -31.44 7.52
N TYR A 150 4.58 -31.23 8.47
CA TYR A 150 4.80 -30.39 9.65
C TYR A 150 4.42 -31.13 10.94
N ASP A 151 5.37 -31.22 11.88
CA ASP A 151 5.21 -31.93 13.15
C ASP A 151 4.31 -31.20 14.16
N THR A 152 4.08 -29.91 13.96
CA THR A 152 3.23 -29.07 14.81
C THR A 152 2.11 -28.47 14.00
N PRO A 153 0.88 -28.33 14.54
CA PRO A 153 -0.20 -27.64 13.83
C PRO A 153 0.11 -26.15 13.64
N ALA A 154 -0.55 -25.55 12.66
CA ALA A 154 -0.56 -24.10 12.52
C ALA A 154 -1.39 -23.48 13.66
N GLU A 155 -0.96 -22.32 14.14
CA GLU A 155 -1.62 -21.56 15.19
C GLU A 155 -2.25 -20.30 14.58
N LEU A 156 -3.55 -20.10 14.82
CA LEU A 156 -4.29 -18.93 14.37
C LEU A 156 -5.21 -18.40 15.45
N GLU A 157 -5.03 -17.14 15.81
CA GLU A 157 -6.02 -16.40 16.59
C GLU A 157 -7.17 -15.96 15.67
N ILE A 158 -8.40 -16.33 16.03
CA ILE A 158 -9.59 -15.97 15.26
C ILE A 158 -9.91 -14.49 15.45
N GLY A 159 -10.05 -13.75 14.35
CA GLY A 159 -10.20 -12.30 14.29
C GLY A 159 -8.87 -11.54 14.24
N SER A 160 -7.74 -12.23 14.05
CA SER A 160 -6.43 -11.59 13.93
C SER A 160 -6.17 -10.97 12.55
N GLY A 161 -6.94 -11.36 11.53
CA GLY A 161 -6.78 -10.88 10.15
C GLY A 161 -5.49 -11.37 9.50
N ARG A 162 -4.90 -12.46 10.01
CA ARG A 162 -3.65 -13.02 9.48
C ARG A 162 -3.90 -13.86 8.24
N PHE A 163 -5.09 -14.42 8.10
CA PHE A 163 -5.52 -15.14 6.91
C PHE A 163 -6.36 -14.24 5.99
N ILE A 164 -6.63 -14.72 4.77
CA ILE A 164 -7.45 -13.99 3.80
C ILE A 164 -8.87 -13.74 4.36
N PRO A 165 -9.50 -12.60 4.01
CA PRO A 165 -10.85 -12.28 4.49
C PRO A 165 -11.85 -13.42 4.31
N GLY A 166 -12.69 -13.64 5.33
CA GLY A 166 -13.68 -14.71 5.39
C GLY A 166 -13.13 -16.08 5.82
N PHE A 167 -11.81 -16.29 5.89
CA PHE A 167 -11.23 -17.56 6.33
C PHE A 167 -11.50 -17.81 7.81
N GLU A 168 -11.18 -16.83 8.66
CA GLU A 168 -11.32 -16.93 10.11
C GLU A 168 -12.80 -17.02 10.52
N ASP A 169 -13.69 -16.27 9.87
CA ASP A 169 -15.14 -16.32 10.12
C ASP A 169 -15.73 -17.68 9.78
N ALA A 170 -15.27 -18.31 8.69
CA ALA A 170 -15.72 -19.62 8.29
C ALA A 170 -15.28 -20.75 9.26
N MET A 171 -14.28 -20.48 10.11
CA MET A 171 -13.87 -21.42 11.16
C MET A 171 -14.76 -21.36 12.41
N ILE A 172 -15.47 -20.25 12.64
CA ILE A 172 -16.33 -20.07 13.82
C ILE A 172 -17.41 -21.16 13.84
N GLY A 173 -17.60 -21.79 15.00
CA GLY A 173 -18.58 -22.86 15.19
C GLY A 173 -18.07 -24.27 14.90
N ILE A 174 -16.92 -24.44 14.22
CA ILE A 174 -16.31 -25.77 14.05
C ILE A 174 -15.91 -26.30 15.43
N VAL A 175 -16.25 -27.56 15.70
CA VAL A 175 -15.86 -28.25 16.95
C VAL A 175 -14.70 -29.19 16.63
N PRO A 176 -13.53 -29.08 17.28
CA PRO A 176 -12.33 -29.83 16.87
C PRO A 176 -12.53 -31.35 16.75
N ASN A 177 -13.24 -31.97 17.70
CA ASN A 177 -13.52 -33.42 17.69
C ASN A 177 -14.44 -33.90 16.55
N THR A 178 -15.03 -32.96 15.79
CA THR A 178 -15.77 -33.26 14.56
C THR A 178 -14.86 -33.31 13.34
N THR A 179 -13.58 -32.98 13.50
CA THR A 179 -12.57 -33.07 12.45
C THR A 179 -11.50 -34.12 12.79
N SER A 180 -10.88 -34.67 11.76
CA SER A 180 -9.71 -35.55 11.85
C SER A 180 -8.97 -35.54 10.52
N GLU A 181 -7.80 -36.16 10.46
CA GLU A 181 -7.08 -36.36 9.18
C GLU A 181 -7.97 -37.01 8.11
N ASP A 182 -8.80 -38.00 8.49
CA ASP A 182 -9.75 -38.67 7.59
C ASP A 182 -11.10 -37.95 7.42
N ARG A 183 -11.34 -36.84 8.13
CA ARG A 183 -12.63 -36.14 8.17
C ARG A 183 -12.41 -34.63 8.32
N MET A 184 -11.96 -34.00 7.24
CA MET A 184 -11.75 -32.57 7.21
C MET A 184 -13.07 -31.80 6.98
N THR A 185 -13.14 -30.56 7.47
CA THR A 185 -14.25 -29.65 7.19
C THR A 185 -13.83 -28.66 6.11
N SER A 186 -14.63 -28.53 5.05
CA SER A 186 -14.32 -27.59 3.95
C SER A 186 -14.91 -26.21 4.22
N ILE A 187 -14.09 -25.19 4.02
CA ILE A 187 -14.52 -23.79 3.93
C ILE A 187 -14.19 -23.25 2.55
N LYS A 188 -14.95 -22.26 2.10
CA LYS A 188 -14.76 -21.57 0.82
C LYS A 188 -14.53 -20.09 1.06
N VAL A 189 -13.52 -19.55 0.41
CA VAL A 189 -13.13 -18.14 0.53
C VAL A 189 -12.66 -17.62 -0.82
N THR A 190 -12.81 -16.33 -1.05
CA THR A 190 -12.35 -15.67 -2.27
C THR A 190 -11.17 -14.78 -1.92
N PHE A 191 -10.08 -14.91 -2.67
CA PHE A 191 -8.95 -14.00 -2.52
C PHE A 191 -9.37 -12.57 -2.92
N PRO A 192 -8.93 -11.54 -2.18
CA PRO A 192 -9.13 -10.16 -2.59
C PRO A 192 -8.65 -9.90 -4.02
N ALA A 193 -9.33 -9.04 -4.78
CA ALA A 193 -8.98 -8.77 -6.17
C ALA A 193 -7.55 -8.22 -6.32
N ASN A 194 -7.11 -7.43 -5.34
CA ASN A 194 -5.78 -6.82 -5.22
C ASN A 194 -4.72 -7.71 -4.53
N TYR A 195 -5.00 -9.00 -4.33
CA TYR A 195 -3.97 -9.94 -3.89
C TYR A 195 -2.91 -10.10 -5.01
N ASN A 196 -2.01 -11.08 -4.89
CA ASN A 196 -1.09 -11.34 -5.99
C ASN A 196 -1.85 -11.70 -7.29
N LYS A 197 -1.27 -11.35 -8.44
CA LYS A 197 -1.85 -11.58 -9.77
C LYS A 197 -2.31 -13.03 -10.03
N LYS A 198 -1.68 -14.03 -9.39
CA LYS A 198 -2.02 -15.45 -9.57
C LYS A 198 -3.28 -15.87 -8.82
N LEU A 199 -3.55 -15.28 -7.67
CA LEU A 199 -4.63 -15.70 -6.75
C LEU A 199 -5.75 -14.67 -6.64
N GLY A 200 -5.49 -13.40 -6.95
CA GLY A 200 -6.45 -12.31 -6.80
C GLY A 200 -7.80 -12.60 -7.45
N GLY A 201 -8.88 -12.43 -6.68
CA GLY A 201 -10.25 -12.66 -7.14
C GLY A 201 -10.68 -14.14 -7.28
N LYS A 202 -9.79 -15.12 -7.08
CA LYS A 202 -10.12 -16.55 -7.24
C LYS A 202 -10.82 -17.10 -6.00
N GLU A 203 -11.80 -17.98 -6.20
CA GLU A 203 -12.36 -18.81 -5.12
C GLU A 203 -11.41 -19.97 -4.81
N ALA A 204 -11.11 -20.17 -3.54
CA ALA A 204 -10.35 -21.30 -3.03
C ALA A 204 -11.18 -22.09 -2.03
N THR A 205 -10.99 -23.42 -2.04
CA THR A 205 -11.54 -24.32 -1.04
C THR A 205 -10.43 -24.77 -0.12
N PHE A 206 -10.63 -24.60 1.19
CA PHE A 206 -9.72 -25.09 2.21
C PHE A 206 -10.36 -26.21 3.01
N GLU A 207 -9.71 -27.36 3.05
CA GLU A 207 -10.08 -28.48 3.91
C GLU A 207 -9.30 -28.37 5.22
N LEU A 208 -10.01 -28.30 6.35
CA LEU A 208 -9.45 -28.05 7.67
C LEU A 208 -9.51 -29.30 8.55
N TYR A 209 -8.40 -29.62 9.20
CA TYR A 209 -8.33 -30.53 10.34
C TYR A 209 -7.97 -29.71 11.59
N VAL A 210 -8.96 -29.46 12.44
CA VAL A 210 -8.79 -28.72 13.70
C VAL A 210 -8.42 -29.68 14.81
N VAL A 211 -7.21 -29.54 15.34
CA VAL A 211 -6.67 -30.40 16.40
C VAL A 211 -7.22 -30.01 17.76
N SER A 212 -7.15 -28.72 18.10
CA SER A 212 -7.63 -28.19 19.38
C SER A 212 -7.81 -26.68 19.34
N VAL A 213 -8.42 -26.14 20.38
CA VAL A 213 -8.61 -24.70 20.58
C VAL A 213 -8.26 -24.28 22.00
N ASP A 214 -7.54 -23.17 22.13
CA ASP A 214 -7.31 -22.48 23.40
C ASP A 214 -8.32 -21.34 23.53
N LYS A 215 -9.09 -21.34 24.61
CA LYS A 215 -10.25 -20.46 24.76
C LYS A 215 -9.87 -19.13 25.40
N TYR A 216 -10.45 -18.05 24.87
CA TYR A 216 -10.31 -16.71 25.42
C TYR A 216 -11.67 -16.07 25.68
N ILE A 217 -11.70 -15.17 26.67
CA ILE A 217 -12.87 -14.39 27.02
C ILE A 217 -12.64 -12.96 26.53
N LEU A 218 -13.48 -12.54 25.58
CA LEU A 218 -13.50 -11.14 25.12
C LEU A 218 -14.32 -10.31 26.11
N PRO A 219 -13.92 -9.04 26.36
CA PRO A 219 -14.77 -8.10 27.08
C PRO A 219 -16.10 -7.92 26.33
N ALA A 220 -17.17 -7.72 27.09
CA ALA A 220 -18.47 -7.39 26.52
C ALA A 220 -18.42 -6.01 25.86
N TYR A 221 -19.10 -5.83 24.73
CA TYR A 221 -19.25 -4.52 24.09
C TYR A 221 -20.32 -3.70 24.82
N ASP A 222 -19.96 -3.18 25.98
CA ASP A 222 -20.79 -2.35 26.86
C ASP A 222 -20.14 -0.99 27.15
N ASP A 223 -20.85 -0.14 27.90
CA ASP A 223 -20.39 1.21 28.23
C ASP A 223 -19.08 1.21 29.03
N SER A 224 -18.82 0.16 29.82
CA SER A 224 -17.55 0.02 30.54
C SER A 224 -16.39 -0.23 29.59
N PHE A 225 -16.58 -1.08 28.58
CA PHE A 225 -15.58 -1.29 27.53
C PHE A 225 -15.32 -0.03 26.71
N ILE A 226 -16.39 0.67 26.31
CA ILE A 226 -16.30 1.90 25.49
C ILE A 226 -15.57 2.99 26.28
N THR A 227 -15.98 3.26 27.51
CA THR A 227 -15.29 4.23 28.38
C THR A 227 -13.87 3.81 28.72
N GLY A 228 -13.57 2.51 28.81
CA GLY A 228 -12.20 2.02 28.98
C GLY A 228 -11.28 2.31 27.79
N THR A 229 -11.83 2.24 26.58
CA THR A 229 -11.10 2.38 25.32
C THR A 229 -10.96 3.84 24.86
N LEU A 230 -11.98 4.67 25.11
CA LEU A 230 -11.98 6.09 24.81
C LEU A 230 -10.91 6.83 25.62
N LYS A 231 -9.85 7.27 24.94
CA LYS A 231 -8.81 8.14 25.50
C LYS A 231 -9.39 9.53 25.75
N TYR A 232 -9.82 9.78 26.98
CA TYR A 232 -10.06 11.09 27.64
C TYR A 232 -11.06 12.10 27.01
N GLU A 233 -11.24 12.23 25.70
CA GLU A 233 -12.06 13.30 25.11
C GLU A 233 -13.57 13.01 25.14
N ALA A 234 -13.99 11.80 24.75
CA ALA A 234 -15.41 11.44 24.78
C ALA A 234 -15.98 11.36 26.21
N LYS A 235 -15.16 11.07 27.23
CA LYS A 235 -15.59 11.10 28.66
C LYS A 235 -16.05 12.47 29.16
N LYS A 236 -15.80 13.54 28.40
CA LYS A 236 -16.11 14.91 28.79
C LYS A 236 -17.60 15.25 28.65
N LYS A 237 -18.37 14.46 27.91
CA LYS A 237 -19.83 14.55 27.81
C LYS A 237 -20.48 13.40 28.57
N VAL A 238 -21.53 13.71 29.33
CA VAL A 238 -22.43 12.70 29.90
C VAL A 238 -23.38 12.32 28.77
N TYR A 239 -23.28 11.09 28.28
CA TYR A 239 -24.20 10.55 27.27
C TYR A 239 -25.40 9.90 27.93
N GLU A 240 -26.58 9.97 27.29
CA GLU A 240 -27.73 9.16 27.70
C GLU A 240 -27.53 7.68 27.28
N ASP A 241 -28.29 6.77 27.89
CA ASP A 241 -28.21 5.33 27.59
C ASP A 241 -28.42 5.08 26.07
N GLY A 242 -27.43 4.47 25.41
CA GLY A 242 -27.46 4.15 23.98
C GLY A 242 -26.79 5.20 23.06
N GLU A 243 -26.63 6.45 23.49
CA GLU A 243 -25.97 7.50 22.68
C GLU A 243 -24.45 7.28 22.61
N LEU A 244 -23.86 6.74 23.68
CA LEU A 244 -22.41 6.51 23.78
C LEU A 244 -21.90 5.53 22.71
N LYS A 245 -22.69 4.51 22.35
CA LYS A 245 -22.34 3.52 21.31
C LYS A 245 -22.30 4.15 19.93
N ALA A 246 -23.33 4.90 19.58
CA ALA A 246 -23.43 5.58 18.29
C ALA A 246 -22.30 6.61 18.10
N GLU A 247 -21.98 7.37 19.16
CA GLU A 247 -20.84 8.31 19.11
C GLU A 247 -19.51 7.56 18.94
N PHE A 248 -19.31 6.45 19.65
CA PHE A 248 -18.09 5.65 19.55
C PHE A 248 -17.91 5.06 18.15
N GLU A 249 -18.97 4.49 17.57
CA GLU A 249 -18.98 3.97 16.19
C GLU A 249 -18.75 5.08 15.16
N SER A 250 -19.30 6.28 15.39
CA SER A 250 -19.06 7.45 14.53
C SER A 250 -17.60 7.89 14.55
N GLU A 251 -16.97 7.94 15.73
CA GLU A 251 -15.57 8.35 15.86
C GLU A 251 -14.63 7.30 15.25
N ILE A 252 -14.92 6.02 15.44
CA ILE A 252 -14.20 4.93 14.76
C ILE A 252 -14.33 5.07 13.25
N ARG A 253 -15.55 5.28 12.74
CA ARG A 253 -15.77 5.45 11.30
C ARG A 253 -14.96 6.62 10.76
N LYS A 254 -14.97 7.74 11.46
CA LYS A 254 -14.18 8.92 11.08
C LYS A 254 -12.68 8.60 11.05
N GLN A 255 -12.17 7.92 12.07
CA GLN A 255 -10.77 7.49 12.11
C GLN A 255 -10.43 6.53 10.95
N LEU A 256 -11.30 5.58 10.64
CA LEU A 256 -11.10 4.65 9.52
C LEU A 256 -11.09 5.39 8.18
N VAL A 257 -11.98 6.37 7.98
CA VAL A 257 -11.99 7.22 6.79
C VAL A 257 -10.70 8.04 6.68
N GLU A 258 -10.24 8.66 7.77
CA GLU A 258 -8.99 9.43 7.81
C GLU A 258 -7.78 8.54 7.47
N ASN A 259 -7.76 7.28 7.92
CA ASN A 259 -6.66 6.35 7.64
C ASN A 259 -6.55 5.96 6.16
N ILE A 260 -7.64 6.00 5.39
CA ILE A 260 -7.67 5.62 3.98
C ILE A 260 -7.80 6.84 3.04
N GLU A 261 -7.82 8.06 3.58
CA GLU A 261 -8.12 9.27 2.81
C GLU A 261 -7.09 9.50 1.70
N ASP A 262 -5.81 9.38 2.01
CA ASP A 262 -4.72 9.53 1.05
C ASP A 262 -4.75 8.42 -0.01
N ASP A 263 -4.97 7.17 0.39
CA ASP A 263 -5.09 6.04 -0.54
C ASP A 263 -6.30 6.19 -1.46
N LEU A 264 -7.43 6.65 -0.93
CA LEU A 264 -8.62 6.95 -1.73
C LEU A 264 -8.39 8.13 -2.67
N LYS A 265 -7.70 9.18 -2.23
CA LYS A 265 -7.32 10.32 -3.09
C LYS A 265 -6.45 9.83 -4.24
N ASN A 266 -5.46 8.99 -3.94
CA ASN A 266 -4.56 8.37 -4.91
C ASN A 266 -5.32 7.47 -5.91
N ALA A 267 -6.22 6.61 -5.44
CA ALA A 267 -7.04 5.76 -6.30
C ALA A 267 -7.94 6.58 -7.24
N LYS A 268 -8.55 7.66 -6.74
CA LYS A 268 -9.37 8.58 -7.56
C LYS A 268 -8.53 9.26 -8.63
N ILE A 269 -7.37 9.83 -8.28
CA ILE A 269 -6.54 10.56 -9.25
C ILE A 269 -5.92 9.60 -10.28
N SER A 270 -5.54 8.38 -9.87
CA SER A 270 -5.12 7.32 -10.81
C SER A 270 -6.22 6.99 -11.81
N ALA A 271 -7.45 6.76 -11.37
CA ALA A 271 -8.57 6.48 -12.26
C ALA A 271 -8.88 7.66 -13.21
N VAL A 272 -8.67 8.90 -12.75
CA VAL A 272 -8.77 10.10 -13.59
C VAL A 272 -7.69 10.09 -14.67
N TRP A 273 -6.42 9.84 -14.34
CA TRP A 273 -5.35 9.81 -15.34
C TRP A 273 -5.56 8.71 -16.38
N GLU A 274 -5.92 7.50 -15.94
CA GLU A 274 -6.27 6.40 -16.85
C GLU A 274 -7.37 6.80 -17.82
N LYS A 275 -8.41 7.49 -17.31
CA LYS A 275 -9.50 7.99 -18.15
C LYS A 275 -9.00 9.03 -19.15
N LEU A 276 -8.20 10.00 -18.71
CA LEU A 276 -7.69 11.06 -19.59
C LEU A 276 -6.76 10.53 -20.68
N TYR A 277 -6.01 9.44 -20.43
CA TYR A 277 -5.21 8.77 -21.47
C TYR A 277 -6.06 8.20 -22.61
N THR A 278 -7.35 7.93 -22.37
CA THR A 278 -8.27 7.47 -23.43
C THR A 278 -8.85 8.61 -24.28
N PHE A 279 -8.78 9.85 -23.79
CA PHE A 279 -9.29 11.03 -24.48
C PHE A 279 -8.20 11.87 -25.14
N CYS A 280 -6.99 11.83 -24.62
CA CYS A 280 -5.89 12.57 -25.22
C CYS A 280 -5.43 11.94 -26.55
N THR A 281 -4.99 12.80 -27.47
CA THR A 281 -4.31 12.38 -28.69
C THR A 281 -2.83 12.66 -28.56
N VAL A 282 -2.03 11.60 -28.39
CA VAL A 282 -0.57 11.68 -28.40
C VAL A 282 -0.07 11.83 -29.84
N LYS A 283 0.64 12.92 -30.13
CA LYS A 283 1.22 13.21 -31.44
C LYS A 283 2.69 12.78 -31.50
N GLU A 284 3.45 13.11 -30.46
CA GLU A 284 4.88 12.83 -30.35
C GLU A 284 5.25 12.66 -28.87
N ILE A 285 6.08 11.66 -28.57
CA ILE A 285 6.73 11.54 -27.25
C ILE A 285 8.11 12.23 -27.37
N PRO A 286 8.35 13.35 -26.66
CA PRO A 286 9.64 14.02 -26.71
C PRO A 286 10.76 13.10 -26.21
N GLN A 287 11.76 12.82 -27.05
CA GLN A 287 12.84 11.89 -26.71
C GLN A 287 13.66 12.35 -25.49
N ILE A 288 13.91 13.66 -25.36
CA ILE A 288 14.61 14.24 -24.20
C ILE A 288 13.94 13.87 -22.88
N GLU A 289 12.61 13.84 -22.87
CA GLU A 289 11.82 13.56 -21.69
C GLU A 289 11.74 12.06 -21.41
N TYR A 290 11.62 11.25 -22.48
CA TYR A 290 11.73 9.81 -22.38
C TYR A 290 13.10 9.39 -21.83
N ASP A 291 14.19 9.95 -22.35
CA ASP A 291 15.55 9.64 -21.92
C ASP A 291 15.76 9.98 -20.43
N TYR A 292 15.16 11.07 -19.97
CA TYR A 292 15.11 11.42 -18.56
C TYR A 292 14.44 10.32 -17.73
N TYR A 293 13.18 9.97 -18.03
CA TYR A 293 12.45 8.96 -17.24
C TYR A 293 13.09 7.57 -17.33
N TYR A 294 13.55 7.17 -18.51
CA TYR A 294 14.25 5.91 -18.72
C TYR A 294 15.48 5.83 -17.81
N LYS A 295 16.32 6.88 -17.79
CA LYS A 295 17.50 6.90 -16.93
C LYS A 295 17.12 6.86 -15.46
N GLN A 296 16.16 7.69 -15.02
CA GLN A 296 15.75 7.75 -13.62
C GLN A 296 15.24 6.39 -13.12
N TYR A 297 14.35 5.76 -13.88
CA TYR A 297 13.82 4.44 -13.54
C TYR A 297 14.89 3.35 -13.61
N MET A 298 15.79 3.39 -14.60
CA MET A 298 16.82 2.36 -14.74
C MET A 298 17.86 2.46 -13.62
N ASP A 299 18.32 3.67 -13.31
CA ASP A 299 19.25 3.91 -12.20
C ASP A 299 18.63 3.40 -10.88
N GLN A 300 17.32 3.55 -10.70
CA GLN A 300 16.60 3.01 -9.55
C GLN A 300 16.59 1.48 -9.55
N PHE A 301 16.26 0.83 -10.67
CA PHE A 301 16.27 -0.62 -10.77
C PHE A 301 17.66 -1.19 -10.48
N GLU A 302 18.71 -0.56 -11.02
CA GLU A 302 20.10 -0.96 -10.78
C GLU A 302 20.50 -0.83 -9.30
N GLN A 303 20.10 0.28 -8.66
CA GLN A 303 20.33 0.49 -7.24
C GLN A 303 19.59 -0.53 -6.37
N ALA A 304 18.31 -0.80 -6.67
CA ALA A 304 17.52 -1.79 -5.96
C ALA A 304 18.10 -3.21 -6.14
N TYR A 305 18.46 -3.59 -7.37
CA TYR A 305 19.14 -4.86 -7.65
C TYR A 305 20.43 -5.04 -6.85
N ALA A 306 21.29 -4.01 -6.83
CA ALA A 306 22.52 -4.02 -6.06
C ALA A 306 22.24 -4.13 -4.57
N TYR A 307 21.26 -3.38 -4.07
CA TYR A 307 20.85 -3.38 -2.66
C TYR A 307 20.36 -4.75 -2.20
N TYR A 308 19.38 -5.34 -2.88
CA TYR A 308 18.81 -6.63 -2.45
C TYR A 308 19.84 -7.76 -2.49
N ASN A 309 20.70 -7.78 -3.51
CA ASN A 309 21.79 -8.75 -3.56
C ASN A 309 22.82 -8.52 -2.47
N GLN A 310 23.17 -7.27 -2.16
CA GLN A 310 24.09 -6.97 -1.06
C GLN A 310 23.53 -7.40 0.29
N GLN A 311 22.24 -7.13 0.56
CA GLN A 311 21.58 -7.55 1.79
C GLN A 311 21.52 -9.08 1.91
N SER A 312 21.17 -9.77 0.83
CA SER A 312 21.14 -11.23 0.80
C SER A 312 22.51 -11.85 1.03
N VAL A 313 23.57 -11.30 0.44
CA VAL A 313 24.94 -11.77 0.69
C VAL A 313 25.34 -11.53 2.13
N ALA A 314 25.01 -10.37 2.70
CA ALA A 314 25.35 -10.05 4.08
C ALA A 314 24.63 -10.96 5.10
N TYR A 315 23.38 -11.35 4.82
CA TYR A 315 22.55 -12.13 5.75
C TYR A 315 22.61 -13.64 5.51
N TYR A 316 22.55 -14.08 4.25
CA TYR A 316 22.48 -15.50 3.87
C TYR A 316 23.76 -16.04 3.20
N GLY A 317 24.72 -15.18 2.84
CA GLY A 317 25.97 -15.59 2.20
C GLY A 317 25.87 -15.85 0.69
N TYR A 318 24.71 -15.60 0.06
CA TYR A 318 24.50 -15.75 -1.38
C TYR A 318 23.63 -14.62 -1.95
N LYS A 319 23.70 -14.42 -3.28
CA LYS A 319 22.88 -13.40 -3.97
C LYS A 319 21.43 -13.86 -4.08
N LYS A 320 20.48 -12.98 -3.76
CA LYS A 320 19.04 -13.26 -3.92
C LYS A 320 18.68 -13.49 -5.38
N TYR A 321 19.19 -12.65 -6.27
CA TYR A 321 18.90 -12.65 -7.70
C TYR A 321 20.11 -13.10 -8.49
N GLU A 322 19.91 -14.07 -9.38
CA GLU A 322 20.94 -14.60 -10.27
C GLU A 322 21.40 -13.55 -11.29
N ASN A 323 20.43 -12.83 -11.87
CA ASN A 323 20.67 -11.79 -12.87
C ASN A 323 19.62 -10.67 -12.76
N PHE A 324 19.86 -9.60 -13.52
CA PHE A 324 19.01 -8.41 -13.51
C PHE A 324 17.62 -8.66 -14.11
N ASP A 325 17.49 -9.55 -15.10
CA ASP A 325 16.19 -9.81 -15.74
C ASP A 325 15.21 -10.50 -14.77
N VAL A 326 15.69 -11.49 -14.00
CA VAL A 326 14.89 -12.15 -12.94
C VAL A 326 14.48 -11.14 -11.87
N PHE A 327 15.42 -10.27 -11.47
CA PHE A 327 15.10 -9.18 -10.55
C PHE A 327 14.05 -8.24 -11.14
N ALA A 328 14.19 -7.77 -12.38
CA ALA A 328 13.28 -6.81 -12.99
C ALA A 328 11.87 -7.38 -13.12
N VAL A 329 11.72 -8.65 -13.51
CA VAL A 329 10.42 -9.34 -13.55
C VAL A 329 9.77 -9.36 -12.17
N GLU A 330 10.47 -9.83 -11.13
CA GLU A 330 9.94 -9.89 -9.75
C GLU A 330 9.66 -8.47 -9.20
N TYR A 331 10.59 -7.54 -9.41
CA TYR A 331 10.52 -6.17 -8.93
C TYR A 331 9.41 -5.37 -9.61
N MET A 332 9.00 -5.75 -10.82
CA MET A 332 7.84 -5.18 -11.52
C MET A 332 6.53 -5.91 -11.23
N GLY A 333 6.56 -6.99 -10.45
CA GLY A 333 5.39 -7.84 -10.19
C GLY A 333 4.89 -8.59 -11.42
N LEU A 334 5.75 -8.79 -12.42
CA LEU A 334 5.45 -9.51 -13.65
C LEU A 334 5.55 -11.02 -13.46
N GLU A 335 4.99 -11.79 -14.40
CA GLU A 335 5.08 -13.24 -14.38
C GLU A 335 6.43 -13.72 -14.92
N GLU A 336 6.85 -14.90 -14.48
CA GLU A 336 8.08 -15.52 -14.97
C GLU A 336 7.99 -15.73 -16.49
N GLY A 337 8.92 -15.14 -17.23
CA GLY A 337 8.95 -15.17 -18.69
C GLY A 337 8.32 -13.95 -19.38
N ASP A 338 7.69 -13.04 -18.64
CA ASP A 338 7.20 -11.77 -19.18
C ASP A 338 8.36 -10.89 -19.68
N ASP A 339 8.11 -10.13 -20.75
CA ASP A 339 9.07 -9.15 -21.27
C ASP A 339 9.03 -7.85 -20.46
N TRP A 340 9.81 -7.82 -19.39
CA TRP A 340 9.90 -6.66 -18.52
C TRP A 340 10.36 -5.38 -19.24
N ARG A 341 11.11 -5.49 -20.36
CA ARG A 341 11.60 -4.31 -21.09
C ARG A 341 10.48 -3.59 -21.82
N THR A 342 9.51 -4.33 -22.36
CA THR A 342 8.33 -3.76 -22.99
C THR A 342 7.47 -3.03 -21.95
N GLU A 343 7.23 -3.63 -20.79
CA GLU A 343 6.50 -2.98 -19.70
C GLU A 343 7.25 -1.77 -19.12
N PHE A 344 8.59 -1.82 -19.10
CA PHE A 344 9.43 -0.72 -18.66
C PHE A 344 9.38 0.46 -19.65
N ASP A 345 9.47 0.22 -20.97
CA ASP A 345 9.29 1.25 -22.00
C ASP A 345 7.89 1.88 -21.92
N LYS A 346 6.85 1.07 -21.75
CA LYS A 346 5.48 1.54 -21.55
C LYS A 346 5.39 2.48 -20.34
N ARG A 347 5.95 2.08 -19.20
CA ARG A 347 5.99 2.90 -17.97
C ARG A 347 6.72 4.24 -18.17
N CYS A 348 7.83 4.24 -18.92
CA CYS A 348 8.55 5.47 -19.26
C CYS A 348 7.68 6.40 -20.12
N ARG A 349 6.99 5.86 -21.13
CA ARG A 349 6.10 6.64 -22.01
C ARG A 349 4.91 7.20 -21.25
N GLU A 350 4.30 6.43 -20.36
CA GLU A 350 3.18 6.87 -19.52
C GLU A 350 3.60 8.03 -18.60
N ALA A 351 4.81 8.00 -18.04
CA ALA A 351 5.34 9.11 -17.24
C ALA A 351 5.50 10.41 -18.07
N VAL A 352 6.02 10.30 -19.30
CA VAL A 352 6.08 11.43 -20.24
C VAL A 352 4.69 11.94 -20.57
N MET A 353 3.76 11.03 -20.88
CA MET A 353 2.37 11.38 -21.21
C MET A 353 1.68 12.11 -20.07
N GLN A 354 1.85 11.66 -18.82
CA GLN A 354 1.29 12.34 -17.66
C GLN A 354 1.79 13.78 -17.55
N ASN A 355 3.10 13.98 -17.72
CA ASN A 355 3.70 15.30 -17.61
C ASN A 355 3.22 16.24 -18.70
N LEU A 356 3.24 15.78 -19.95
CA LEU A 356 2.65 16.52 -21.06
C LEU A 356 1.20 16.89 -20.79
N LEU A 357 0.41 15.96 -20.25
CA LEU A 357 -1.01 16.14 -20.04
C LEU A 357 -1.33 17.18 -18.96
N PHE A 358 -0.71 17.10 -17.77
CA PHE A 358 -1.01 18.09 -16.72
C PHE A 358 -0.50 19.49 -17.10
N HIS A 359 0.63 19.60 -17.81
CA HIS A 359 1.11 20.89 -18.32
C HIS A 359 0.18 21.44 -19.42
N THR A 360 -0.34 20.58 -20.30
CA THR A 360 -1.34 20.97 -21.31
C THR A 360 -2.62 21.51 -20.65
N ILE A 361 -3.13 20.82 -19.64
CA ILE A 361 -4.32 21.23 -18.89
C ILE A 361 -4.04 22.53 -18.13
N ALA A 362 -2.89 22.63 -17.46
CA ALA A 362 -2.47 23.84 -16.75
C ALA A 362 -2.47 25.05 -17.68
N ARG A 363 -1.96 24.92 -18.90
CA ARG A 363 -1.99 26.00 -19.89
C ARG A 363 -3.39 26.37 -20.33
N LYS A 364 -4.22 25.38 -20.69
CA LYS A 364 -5.59 25.62 -21.17
C LYS A 364 -6.47 26.31 -20.12
N GLU A 365 -6.23 26.02 -18.83
CA GLU A 365 -6.97 26.63 -17.72
C GLU A 365 -6.25 27.86 -17.10
N GLY A 366 -5.06 28.23 -17.59
CA GLY A 366 -4.30 29.38 -17.07
C GLY A 366 -3.72 29.17 -15.66
N MET A 367 -3.38 27.93 -15.32
CA MET A 367 -2.93 27.47 -14.00
C MET A 367 -1.43 27.13 -13.94
N GLU A 368 -0.64 27.49 -14.95
CA GLU A 368 0.81 27.18 -15.06
C GLU A 368 1.67 27.76 -13.92
N GLN A 369 1.17 28.77 -13.20
CA GLN A 369 1.92 29.45 -12.15
C GLN A 369 1.74 28.78 -10.79
N VAL A 370 2.87 28.52 -10.13
CA VAL A 370 2.96 28.01 -8.75
C VAL A 370 3.40 29.13 -7.83
N SER A 371 2.57 29.44 -6.85
CA SER A 371 2.86 30.40 -5.78
C SER A 371 3.90 29.86 -4.80
N ASP A 372 4.51 30.75 -4.01
CA ASP A 372 5.42 30.36 -2.94
C ASP A 372 4.73 29.56 -1.83
N GLU A 373 3.42 29.77 -1.66
CA GLU A 373 2.59 29.03 -0.70
C GLU A 373 2.37 27.58 -1.16
N GLU A 374 1.95 27.38 -2.42
CA GLU A 374 1.82 26.04 -3.02
C GLU A 374 3.15 25.28 -3.01
N TYR A 375 4.26 25.96 -3.34
CA TYR A 375 5.61 25.38 -3.25
C TYR A 375 5.96 24.92 -1.82
N ARG A 376 5.67 25.76 -0.80
CA ARG A 376 5.96 25.40 0.61
C ARG A 376 5.07 24.29 1.12
N ALA A 377 3.79 24.26 0.71
CA ALA A 377 2.88 23.19 1.06
C ALA A 377 3.42 21.84 0.54
N GLU A 378 3.86 21.80 -0.72
CA GLU A 378 4.46 20.63 -1.32
C GLU A 378 5.76 20.20 -0.61
N LEU A 379 6.64 21.17 -0.32
CA LEU A 379 7.88 20.91 0.42
C LEU A 379 7.61 20.30 1.81
N LYS A 380 6.62 20.86 2.52
CA LYS A 380 6.20 20.37 3.83
C LYS A 380 5.59 18.98 3.73
N TYR A 381 4.77 18.71 2.72
CA TYR A 381 4.19 17.39 2.48
C TYR A 381 5.29 16.31 2.39
N TYR A 382 6.30 16.53 1.55
CA TYR A 382 7.43 15.59 1.46
C TYR A 382 8.23 15.53 2.77
N ALA A 383 8.46 16.64 3.46
CA ALA A 383 9.20 16.64 4.73
C ALA A 383 8.46 15.84 5.82
N ASP A 384 7.15 16.00 5.94
CA ASP A 384 6.32 15.26 6.89
C ASP A 384 6.35 13.76 6.58
N MET A 385 6.23 13.39 5.31
CA MET A 385 6.27 12.01 4.84
C MET A 385 7.60 11.32 5.17
N TYR A 386 8.72 12.03 5.09
CA TYR A 386 10.06 11.49 5.41
C TYR A 386 10.56 11.84 6.81
N SER A 387 9.70 12.42 7.66
CA SER A 387 10.06 12.84 9.02
C SER A 387 10.53 11.68 9.90
N ILE A 388 9.98 10.47 9.71
CA ILE A 388 10.41 9.24 10.40
C ILE A 388 11.89 8.89 10.16
N TYR A 389 12.43 9.34 9.03
CA TYR A 389 13.84 9.17 8.69
C TYR A 389 14.71 10.37 9.09
N GLY A 390 14.12 11.39 9.70
CA GLY A 390 14.80 12.60 10.18
C GLY A 390 15.05 13.64 9.09
N TYR A 391 14.32 13.61 7.98
CA TYR A 391 14.45 14.61 6.91
C TYR A 391 13.70 15.89 7.28
N THR A 392 14.36 17.01 7.01
CA THR A 392 13.79 18.35 7.13
C THR A 392 13.38 18.87 5.75
N GLU A 393 12.60 19.97 5.72
CA GLU A 393 12.31 20.69 4.47
C GLU A 393 13.60 21.07 3.70
N GLU A 394 14.68 21.46 4.40
CA GLU A 394 15.96 21.77 3.77
C GLU A 394 16.59 20.54 3.10
N ASP A 395 16.49 19.38 3.73
CA ASP A 395 16.98 18.13 3.15
C ASP A 395 16.17 17.77 1.90
N ILE A 396 14.84 17.89 1.95
CA ILE A 396 13.97 17.64 0.79
C ILE A 396 14.33 18.57 -0.38
N GLU A 397 14.45 19.88 -0.13
CA GLU A 397 14.79 20.85 -1.18
C GLU A 397 16.16 20.56 -1.80
N LYS A 398 17.13 20.14 -0.99
CA LYS A 398 18.46 19.75 -1.48
C LYS A 398 18.43 18.46 -2.31
N LEU A 399 17.58 17.50 -1.96
CA LEU A 399 17.51 16.22 -2.68
C LEU A 399 16.74 16.33 -4.01
N MET A 400 15.61 17.05 -4.00
CA MET A 400 14.73 17.15 -5.17
C MET A 400 15.09 18.32 -6.08
N GLY A 401 15.62 19.40 -5.50
CA GLY A 401 15.77 20.67 -6.17
C GLY A 401 14.46 21.45 -6.25
N LYS A 402 14.59 22.77 -6.12
CA LYS A 402 13.45 23.71 -6.12
C LYS A 402 12.58 23.64 -7.39
N SER A 403 13.20 23.38 -8.56
CA SER A 403 12.46 23.28 -9.82
C SER A 403 11.51 22.08 -9.83
N GLN A 404 12.00 20.91 -9.40
CA GLN A 404 11.22 19.69 -9.36
C GLN A 404 10.08 19.80 -8.33
N LEU A 405 10.35 20.39 -7.18
CA LEU A 405 9.32 20.65 -6.16
C LEU A 405 8.21 21.58 -6.66
N ARG A 406 8.56 22.60 -7.46
CA ARG A 406 7.55 23.45 -8.10
C ARG A 406 6.74 22.71 -9.15
N GLU A 407 7.37 21.83 -9.92
CA GLU A 407 6.65 20.98 -10.87
C GLU A 407 5.70 20.01 -10.14
N SER A 408 6.14 19.42 -9.02
CA SER A 408 5.30 18.59 -8.15
C SER A 408 4.11 19.38 -7.60
N ALA A 409 4.33 20.60 -7.12
CA ALA A 409 3.24 21.48 -6.67
C ALA A 409 2.26 21.84 -7.79
N LEU A 410 2.74 22.03 -9.02
CA LEU A 410 1.87 22.23 -10.19
C LEU A 410 1.03 20.98 -10.46
N TYR A 411 1.65 19.79 -10.43
CA TYR A 411 0.93 18.54 -10.56
C TYR A 411 -0.17 18.41 -9.50
N SER A 412 0.15 18.62 -8.21
CA SER A 412 -0.81 18.55 -7.10
C SER A 412 -1.99 19.49 -7.31
N LYS A 413 -1.70 20.73 -7.76
CA LYS A 413 -2.71 21.73 -8.09
C LYS A 413 -3.64 21.29 -9.23
N ILE A 414 -3.09 20.68 -10.29
CA ILE A 414 -3.89 20.17 -11.41
C ILE A 414 -4.68 18.92 -11.01
N ALA A 415 -4.10 18.03 -10.21
CA ALA A 415 -4.79 16.88 -9.66
C ALA A 415 -6.01 17.31 -8.83
N ASP A 416 -5.85 18.30 -7.93
CA ASP A 416 -6.95 18.83 -7.13
C ASP A 416 -8.04 19.50 -7.99
N TYR A 417 -7.65 20.22 -9.04
CA TYR A 417 -8.60 20.78 -10.02
C TYR A 417 -9.41 19.69 -10.72
N LEU A 418 -8.74 18.62 -11.20
CA LEU A 418 -9.40 17.52 -11.89
C LEU A 418 -10.33 16.74 -10.95
N LEU A 419 -9.90 16.48 -9.71
CA LEU A 419 -10.72 15.85 -8.69
C LEU A 419 -11.97 16.68 -8.37
N GLY A 420 -11.85 18.02 -8.33
CA GLY A 420 -12.99 18.93 -8.17
C GLY A 420 -14.04 18.85 -9.29
N ASN A 421 -13.63 18.36 -10.47
CA ASN A 421 -14.48 18.15 -11.65
C ASN A 421 -14.88 16.68 -11.86
N THR A 422 -14.58 15.81 -10.89
CA THR A 422 -14.77 14.36 -11.02
C THR A 422 -15.96 13.86 -10.21
N THR A 423 -16.83 13.06 -10.83
CA THR A 423 -17.82 12.23 -10.14
C THR A 423 -17.27 10.82 -10.00
N VAL A 424 -17.23 10.32 -8.76
CA VAL A 424 -16.69 8.99 -8.43
C VAL A 424 -17.85 8.05 -8.13
N THR A 425 -17.84 6.90 -8.80
CA THR A 425 -18.71 5.76 -8.46
C THR A 425 -17.88 4.67 -7.81
N PHE A 426 -18.46 3.95 -6.86
CA PHE A 426 -17.81 2.82 -6.20
C PHE A 426 -18.39 1.52 -6.73
N THR A 427 -17.54 0.55 -7.08
CA THR A 427 -17.99 -0.77 -7.51
C THR A 427 -17.21 -1.87 -6.81
N LYS A 428 -17.90 -2.98 -6.53
CA LYS A 428 -17.22 -4.25 -6.24
C LYS A 428 -16.39 -4.61 -7.45
N LEU A 429 -15.08 -4.78 -7.25
CA LEU A 429 -14.22 -5.38 -8.25
C LEU A 429 -14.68 -6.84 -8.44
N THR A 430 -15.60 -7.07 -9.38
CA THR A 430 -15.88 -8.42 -9.85
C THR A 430 -14.65 -8.87 -10.62
N ALA A 431 -13.98 -9.91 -10.13
CA ALA A 431 -12.90 -10.56 -10.87
C ALA A 431 -13.39 -10.89 -12.28
N SER A 432 -12.75 -10.27 -13.28
CA SER A 432 -13.01 -10.49 -14.70
C SER A 432 -12.34 -11.75 -15.21
#